data_AF-A0A9W6KQ92-F1
#
_entry.id   AF-A0A9W6KQ92-F1
#
_cell.length_a   1.000
_cell.length_b   1.000
_cell.length_c   1.000
_cell.angle_alpha   90.00
_cell.angle_beta   90.00
_cell.angle_gamma   90.00
#
_symmetry.space_group_name_H-M   'P 1'
#
loop_
_entity.id
_entity.type
_entity.pdbx_description
1 polymer ?
#
loop_
_entity_poly.entity_id
_entity_poly.type
_entity_poly.pdbx_seq_one_letter_code
_entity_poly.pdbx_strand_id
1 'polypeptide(L)'
;MSERSYPSPPIQVGDMLYLREQEYQYGAGELRLRITAPPVESAAPGWWTVVGVQVLWNDLDGAKRRVQVPAAVLRDPRVRRPR
;
A
#
# COMPACT_ATOMS: atom_id res chain seq x y z
N MET A 1 -20.06 11.33 -17.73
CA MET A 1 -18.84 11.38 -16.91
C MET A 1 -18.04 10.15 -17.26
N SER A 2 -16.87 10.28 -17.88
CA SER A 2 -16.07 9.12 -18.27
C SER A 2 -15.46 8.50 -17.02
N GLU A 3 -15.91 7.29 -16.65
CA GLU A 3 -15.20 6.44 -15.69
C GLU A 3 -13.80 6.20 -16.24
N ARG A 4 -12.80 6.86 -15.68
CA ARG A 4 -11.40 6.49 -15.93
C ARG A 4 -11.19 5.16 -15.20
N SER A 5 -11.40 4.05 -15.90
CA SER A 5 -10.98 2.73 -15.42
C SER A 5 -9.45 2.71 -15.39
N TYR A 6 -8.87 3.12 -14.26
CA TYR A 6 -7.45 2.85 -14.03
C TYR A 6 -7.28 1.34 -13.88
N PRO A 7 -6.31 0.73 -14.60
CA PRO A 7 -6.07 -0.70 -14.46
C PRO A 7 -5.71 -1.01 -13.00
N SER A 8 -6.29 -2.08 -12.47
CA SER A 8 -6.03 -2.56 -11.11
C SER A 8 -4.52 -2.62 -10.84
N PRO A 9 -4.04 -2.08 -9.70
CA PRO A 9 -2.63 -2.07 -9.40
C PRO A 9 -2.09 -3.50 -9.27
N PRO A 10 -0.83 -3.75 -9.65
CA PRO A 10 -0.24 -5.10 -9.71
C PRO A 10 0.11 -5.71 -8.34
N ILE A 11 -0.45 -5.19 -7.24
CA ILE A 11 -0.24 -5.68 -5.87
C ILE A 11 -1.36 -6.60 -5.42
N GLN A 12 -0.99 -7.60 -4.62
CA GLN A 12 -1.86 -8.66 -4.17
C GLN A 12 -1.84 -8.79 -2.65
N VAL A 13 -2.81 -9.53 -2.10
CA VAL A 13 -2.79 -9.93 -0.69
C VAL A 13 -1.56 -10.79 -0.42
N GLY A 14 -0.87 -10.52 0.68
CA GLY A 14 0.39 -11.16 1.05
C GLY A 14 1.64 -10.39 0.61
N ASP A 15 1.53 -9.49 -0.36
CA ASP A 15 2.66 -8.66 -0.79
C ASP A 15 3.19 -7.78 0.35
N MET A 16 4.49 -7.54 0.35
CA MET A 16 5.16 -6.62 1.26
C MET A 16 5.43 -5.30 0.56
N LEU A 17 4.85 -4.24 1.12
CA LEU A 17 5.02 -2.87 0.66
C LEU A 17 5.97 -2.12 1.62
N TYR A 18 6.97 -1.45 1.07
CA TYR A 18 7.92 -0.63 1.81
C TYR A 18 7.69 0.83 1.45
N LEU A 19 7.18 1.59 2.41
CA LEU A 19 6.79 2.98 2.24
C LEU A 19 7.73 3.88 3.04
N ARG A 20 8.24 4.92 2.40
CA ARG A 20 8.85 6.06 3.07
C ARG A 20 7.76 7.01 3.56
N GLU A 21 8.05 7.81 4.56
CA GLU A 21 7.09 8.75 5.16
C GLU A 21 6.33 9.60 4.11
N GLN A 22 7.05 10.15 3.13
CA GLN A 22 6.51 10.96 2.05
C GLN A 22 5.63 10.21 1.02
N GLU A 23 5.60 8.88 1.07
CA GLU A 23 4.91 8.03 0.10
C GLU A 23 3.49 7.64 0.55
N TYR A 24 3.08 8.03 1.76
CA TYR A 24 1.76 7.74 2.29
C TYR A 24 1.21 8.85 3.18
N GLN A 25 -0.11 9.00 3.19
CA GLN A 25 -0.75 10.04 4.01
C GLN A 25 -0.85 9.65 5.48
N TYR A 26 -0.77 10.67 6.36
CA TYR A 26 -0.96 10.58 7.81
C TYR A 26 -0.01 9.59 8.50
N GLY A 27 1.15 9.37 7.89
CA GLY A 27 2.24 8.56 8.39
C GLY A 27 3.29 9.35 9.16
N ALA A 28 4.05 8.64 9.98
CA ALA A 28 5.34 9.08 10.47
C ALA A 28 6.32 7.92 10.31
N GLY A 29 7.51 8.20 9.80
CA GLY A 29 8.59 7.23 9.57
C GLY A 29 8.39 6.30 8.37
N GLU A 30 9.27 5.31 8.28
CA GLU A 30 9.14 4.23 7.31
C GLU A 30 8.09 3.21 7.76
N LEU A 31 7.34 2.67 6.80
CA LEU A 31 6.32 1.67 7.04
C LEU A 31 6.54 0.45 6.15
N ARG A 32 6.76 -0.70 6.78
CA ARG A 32 6.68 -2.01 6.13
C ARG A 32 5.29 -2.56 6.36
N LEU A 33 4.58 -2.90 5.29
CA LEU A 33 3.18 -3.28 5.36
C LEU A 33 2.94 -4.57 4.56
N ARG A 34 2.48 -5.61 5.23
CA ARG A 34 2.01 -6.82 4.57
C ARG A 34 0.55 -6.65 4.18
N ILE A 35 0.25 -6.73 2.90
CA ILE A 35 -1.09 -6.49 2.38
C ILE A 35 -2.05 -7.59 2.86
N THR A 36 -3.20 -7.18 3.39
CA THR A 36 -4.23 -8.11 3.90
C THR A 36 -5.57 -8.00 3.17
N ALA A 37 -5.74 -6.99 2.33
CA ALA A 37 -6.90 -6.83 1.46
C ALA A 37 -6.49 -6.20 0.13
N PRO A 38 -7.23 -6.48 -0.97
CA PRO A 38 -6.99 -5.82 -2.24
C PRO A 38 -7.01 -4.29 -2.10
N PRO A 39 -6.06 -3.56 -2.72
CA PRO A 39 -6.09 -2.11 -2.75
C PRO A 39 -7.34 -1.61 -3.46
N VAL A 40 -7.91 -0.52 -2.95
CA VAL A 40 -9.09 0.13 -3.54
C VAL A 40 -8.76 1.58 -3.87
N GLU A 41 -9.27 2.08 -4.99
CA GLU A 41 -9.12 3.50 -5.31
C GLU A 41 -9.81 4.35 -4.24
N SER A 42 -9.14 5.43 -3.83
CA SER A 42 -9.70 6.36 -2.86
C SER A 42 -10.60 7.39 -3.54
N ALA A 43 -11.36 8.16 -2.75
CA ALA A 43 -12.14 9.28 -3.28
C ALA A 43 -11.26 10.37 -3.94
N ALA A 44 -9.97 10.46 -3.57
CA ALA A 44 -9.03 11.38 -4.21
C ALA A 44 -8.44 10.71 -5.47
N PRO A 45 -8.64 11.28 -6.67
CA PRO A 45 -8.15 10.69 -7.91
C PRO A 45 -6.64 10.44 -7.88
N GLY A 46 -6.22 9.25 -8.29
CA GLY A 46 -4.81 8.85 -8.32
C GLY A 46 -4.24 8.36 -6.98
N TRP A 47 -5.04 8.37 -5.91
CA TRP A 47 -4.70 7.81 -4.61
C TRP A 47 -5.45 6.51 -4.34
N TRP A 48 -4.79 5.60 -3.65
CA TRP A 48 -5.27 4.26 -3.36
C TRP A 48 -5.22 3.99 -1.87
N THR A 49 -6.26 3.38 -1.35
CA THR A 49 -6.31 2.90 0.03
C THR A 49 -5.77 1.48 0.08
N VAL A 50 -4.75 1.29 0.90
CA VAL A 50 -4.10 0.00 1.13
C VAL A 50 -4.32 -0.40 2.59
N VAL A 51 -4.66 -1.68 2.80
CA VAL A 51 -4.90 -2.23 4.14
C VAL A 51 -3.96 -3.41 4.38
N GLY A 52 -3.25 -3.36 5.50
CA GLY A 52 -2.26 -4.38 5.82
C GLY A 52 -1.93 -4.43 7.30
N VAL A 53 -1.09 -5.40 7.66
CA VAL A 53 -0.47 -5.49 8.98
C VAL A 53 0.92 -4.89 8.87
N GLN A 54 1.24 -3.96 9.77
CA GLN A 54 2.57 -3.39 9.86
C GLN A 54 3.55 -4.50 10.25
N VAL A 55 4.68 -4.61 9.55
CA VAL A 55 5.78 -5.49 9.94
C VAL A 55 6.83 -4.62 10.63
N LEU A 56 7.13 -4.93 11.88
CA LEU A 56 8.09 -4.20 12.69
C LEU A 56 9.53 -4.51 12.26
N TRP A 57 10.50 -3.76 12.81
CA TRP A 57 11.92 -3.93 12.47
C TRP A 57 12.48 -5.31 12.82
N ASN A 58 11.85 -6.00 13.77
CA ASN A 58 12.17 -7.35 14.24
C ASN A 58 11.31 -8.44 13.58
N ASP A 59 10.69 -8.13 12.43
CA ASP A 59 9.84 -9.01 11.64
C ASP A 59 8.57 -9.51 12.34
N LEU A 60 8.21 -8.95 13.50
CA LEU A 60 6.93 -9.22 14.14
C LEU A 60 5.80 -8.41 13.51
N ASP A 61 4.62 -9.03 13.48
CA ASP A 61 3.38 -8.35 13.13
C ASP A 61 3.01 -7.32 14.21
N GLY A 62 2.84 -6.08 13.77
CA GLY A 62 2.33 -4.97 14.55
C GLY A 62 0.84 -4.73 14.32
N ALA A 63 0.43 -3.46 14.39
CA ALA A 63 -0.96 -3.09 14.22
C ALA A 63 -1.43 -3.21 12.75
N LYS A 64 -2.73 -3.46 12.58
CA LYS A 64 -3.40 -3.27 11.29
C LYS A 64 -3.42 -1.77 10.95
N ARG A 65 -3.01 -1.44 9.73
CA ARG A 65 -2.96 -0.07 9.22
C ARG A 65 -3.81 0.04 7.96
N ARG A 66 -4.46 1.19 7.81
CA ARG A 66 -5.07 1.66 6.57
C ARG A 66 -4.32 2.93 6.18
N VAL A 67 -3.71 2.93 5.01
CA VAL A 67 -2.93 4.06 4.51
C VAL A 67 -3.36 4.42 3.10
N GLN A 68 -3.18 5.68 2.73
CA GLN A 68 -3.39 6.16 1.36
C GLN A 68 -2.05 6.41 0.70
N VAL A 69 -1.89 5.88 -0.51
CA VAL A 69 -0.66 5.95 -1.29
C VAL A 69 -0.97 6.32 -2.74
N PRO A 70 -0.06 7.00 -3.47
CA PRO A 70 -0.26 7.29 -4.87
C PRO A 70 -0.15 6.00 -5.71
N ALA A 71 -0.87 5.95 -6.84
CA ALA A 71 -0.87 4.78 -7.73
C ALA A 71 0.54 4.35 -8.20
N ALA A 72 1.49 5.29 -8.28
CA ALA A 72 2.88 5.03 -8.65
C ALA A 72 3.60 4.08 -7.67
N VAL A 73 3.32 4.22 -6.36
CA VAL A 73 3.92 3.37 -5.31
C VAL A 73 3.48 1.91 -5.46
N LEU A 74 2.25 1.69 -5.94
CA LEU A 74 1.70 0.35 -6.11
C LEU A 74 2.28 -0.41 -7.31
N ARG A 75 3.00 0.29 -8.18
CA ARG A 75 3.68 -0.26 -9.36
C ARG A 75 5.20 -0.34 -9.15
N ASP A 76 5.68 0.11 -8.00
CA ASP A 76 7.09 0.20 -7.71
C ASP A 76 7.68 -1.21 -7.51
N PRO A 77 8.83 -1.53 -8.13
CA PRO A 77 9.51 -2.82 -7.95
C PRO A 77 9.93 -3.11 -6.49
N ARG A 78 9.88 -2.12 -5.59
CA ARG A 78 10.06 -2.30 -4.14
C ARG A 78 8.95 -3.13 -3.49
N VAL A 79 7.83 -3.35 -4.16
CA VAL A 79 6.82 -4.32 -3.76
C VAL A 79 7.44 -5.72 -3.81
N ARG A 80 7.65 -6.34 -2.65
CA ARG A 80 8.15 -7.71 -2.57
C ARG A 80 6.97 -8.66 -2.53
N ARG A 81 6.93 -9.59 -3.48
CA ARG A 81 5.99 -10.70 -3.44
C ARG A 81 6.58 -11.84 -2.61
N PRO A 82 5.84 -12.44 -1.67
CA PRO A 82 6.26 -13.72 -1.11
C PRO A 82 6.41 -14.74 -2.26
N ARG A 83 7.51 -15.51 -2.24
CA ARG A 83 7.75 -16.60 -3.20
C ARG A 83 6.81 -17.77 -2.94
#